data_AF-A0A3P5WHB7-F1
#
_entry.id   AF-A0A3P5WHB7-F1
#
_cell.length_a   1.000
_cell.length_b   1.000
_cell.length_c   1.000
_cell.angle_alpha   90.00
_cell.angle_beta   90.00
_cell.angle_gamma   90.00
#
_symmetry.space_group_name_H-M   'P 1'
#
loop_
_entity.id
_entity.type
_entity.pdbx_description
1 polymer ?
#
loop_
_entity_poly.entity_id
_entity_poly.type
_entity_poly.pdbx_seq_one_letter_code
_entity_poly.pdbx_strand_id
1 'polypeptide(L)'
;MSESPASSRGRSPFRDAPTDRKTAAEIPDTPQTRAPAYKLAFADDEFLCSPELRPLRLQLELMKPEMILAEKGIESTIVLFGGARIRESAEDAPNEAVGKMAAYYAEARAFAKAMTELSMRSYGKQNVIVTGGGPGVMEAGNRGAADAGGQSIGLNIVLPHEQAPNEYVTPGLCFNFHYFAVRKMHFLLRARAVCVFPGGFGTMDELFECLTLIQTGRMQRVPVLLFGREFWESVVNFEALAKAGTIAPEDLDLFRFVETADEAIAAIENWDGVGTTRDAVPGR
;
A
#
# COMPACT_ATOMS: atom_id res chain seq x y z
N MET A 1 28.39 -25.72 -8.37
CA MET A 1 28.19 -24.27 -8.55
C MET A 1 26.94 -24.13 -9.42
N SER A 2 25.79 -23.84 -8.82
CA SER A 2 24.52 -23.75 -9.53
C SER A 2 24.40 -22.37 -10.18
N GLU A 3 24.33 -22.34 -11.51
CA GLU A 3 23.96 -21.14 -12.24
C GLU A 3 22.52 -20.74 -11.89
N SER A 4 22.35 -19.48 -11.51
CA SER A 4 21.04 -18.86 -11.30
C SER A 4 20.37 -18.65 -12.68
N PRO A 5 19.07 -18.91 -12.85
CA PRO A 5 18.42 -18.78 -14.14
C PRO A 5 18.26 -17.30 -14.46
N ALA A 6 19.15 -16.77 -15.31
CA ALA A 6 19.01 -15.45 -15.90
C ALA A 6 17.68 -15.40 -16.68
N SER A 7 16.76 -14.55 -16.23
CA SER A 7 15.48 -14.29 -16.90
C SER A 7 15.73 -13.92 -18.37
N SER A 8 14.91 -14.45 -19.27
CA SER A 8 14.95 -14.26 -20.73
C SER A 8 14.66 -12.81 -21.18
N ARG A 9 15.49 -11.85 -20.78
CA ARG A 9 15.54 -10.53 -21.40
C ARG A 9 16.25 -10.70 -22.74
N GLY A 10 15.57 -10.35 -23.84
CA GLY A 10 16.08 -10.53 -25.20
C GLY A 10 17.52 -10.05 -25.34
N ARG A 11 18.33 -10.81 -26.07
CA ARG A 11 19.76 -10.55 -26.26
C ARG A 11 19.91 -9.22 -27.04
N SER A 12 20.20 -8.14 -26.33
CA SER A 12 20.45 -6.83 -26.94
C SER A 12 21.77 -6.88 -27.73
N PRO A 13 21.83 -6.30 -28.94
CA PRO A 13 23.11 -6.13 -29.65
C PRO A 13 24.00 -5.06 -29.01
N PHE A 14 23.44 -4.24 -28.09
CA PHE A 14 24.19 -3.22 -27.35
C PHE A 14 24.72 -3.77 -26.02
N ARG A 15 25.85 -3.21 -25.57
CA ARG A 15 26.40 -3.45 -24.22
C ARG A 15 25.39 -3.08 -23.13
N ASP A 16 25.48 -3.77 -21.99
CA ASP A 16 24.62 -3.49 -20.83
C ASP A 16 25.19 -2.39 -19.92
N ALA A 17 24.29 -1.69 -19.23
CA ALA A 17 24.64 -0.59 -18.33
C ALA A 17 25.52 -1.02 -17.13
N PRO A 18 25.32 -2.20 -16.49
CA PRO A 18 26.22 -2.66 -15.42
C PRO A 18 27.68 -2.84 -15.85
N THR A 19 27.91 -3.32 -17.08
CA THR A 19 29.27 -3.49 -17.64
C THR A 19 29.95 -2.15 -17.81
N ASP A 20 29.29 -1.18 -18.43
CA ASP A 20 29.89 0.15 -18.64
C ASP A 20 30.10 0.91 -17.33
N ARG A 21 29.23 0.72 -16.32
CA ARG A 21 29.45 1.27 -14.96
C ARG A 21 30.75 0.75 -14.34
N LYS A 22 31.05 -0.54 -14.49
CA LYS A 22 32.31 -1.14 -13.99
C LYS A 22 33.51 -0.61 -14.76
N THR A 23 33.44 -0.61 -16.09
CA THR A 23 34.54 -0.10 -16.93
C THR A 23 34.85 1.38 -16.63
N ALA A 24 33.84 2.22 -16.44
CA ALA A 24 34.03 3.62 -16.08
C ALA A 24 34.69 3.84 -14.71
N ALA A 25 34.67 2.85 -13.81
CA ALA A 25 35.34 2.93 -12.50
C ALA A 25 36.83 2.56 -12.55
N GLU A 26 37.31 1.94 -13.65
CA GLU A 26 38.67 1.42 -13.80
C GLU A 26 39.59 2.34 -14.63
N ILE A 27 39.06 3.45 -15.15
CA ILE A 27 39.80 4.42 -15.96
C ILE A 27 40.83 5.21 -15.14
N PRO A 28 41.93 5.69 -15.77
CA PRO A 28 42.92 6.52 -15.09
C PRO A 28 42.30 7.77 -14.44
N ASP A 29 42.84 8.09 -13.26
CA ASP A 29 42.40 9.24 -12.48
C ASP A 29 43.03 10.54 -13.02
N THR A 30 42.19 11.41 -13.58
CA THR A 30 42.56 12.66 -14.25
C THR A 30 41.60 13.77 -13.83
N PRO A 31 41.96 15.06 -13.99
CA PRO A 31 41.02 16.15 -13.75
C PRO A 31 39.69 16.01 -14.52
N GLN A 32 39.72 15.46 -15.73
CA GLN A 32 38.55 15.21 -16.56
C GLN A 32 37.69 14.07 -16.01
N THR A 33 38.29 12.94 -15.62
CA THR A 33 37.56 11.77 -15.12
C THR A 33 36.96 12.00 -13.72
N ARG A 34 37.47 12.97 -12.96
CA ARG A 34 36.88 13.45 -11.69
C ARG A 34 35.72 14.44 -11.88
N ALA A 35 35.58 15.06 -13.04
CA ALA A 35 34.58 16.10 -13.26
C ALA A 35 33.16 15.49 -13.26
N PRO A 36 32.15 16.16 -12.65
CA PRO A 36 30.77 15.66 -12.66
C PRO A 36 30.24 15.38 -14.07
N ALA A 37 30.58 16.23 -15.05
CA ALA A 37 30.18 16.10 -16.44
C ALA A 37 30.69 14.82 -17.15
N TYR A 38 31.72 14.16 -16.61
CA TYR A 38 32.26 12.91 -17.15
C TYR A 38 31.53 11.67 -16.61
N LYS A 39 30.86 11.77 -15.46
CA LYS A 39 30.16 10.63 -14.85
C LYS A 39 29.04 10.14 -15.78
N LEU A 40 28.85 8.82 -15.83
CA LEU A 40 27.71 8.24 -16.52
C LEU A 40 26.41 8.68 -15.85
N ALA A 41 25.49 9.30 -16.59
CA ALA A 41 24.28 9.90 -16.04
C ALA A 41 23.42 8.92 -15.20
N PHE A 42 23.33 7.64 -15.60
CA PHE A 42 22.57 6.62 -14.87
C PHE A 42 23.30 6.05 -13.64
N ALA A 43 24.54 6.47 -13.40
CA ALA A 43 25.38 6.07 -12.26
C ALA A 43 25.86 7.29 -11.44
N ASP A 44 25.33 8.48 -11.71
CA ASP A 44 25.64 9.71 -10.98
C ASP A 44 24.50 10.05 -10.01
N ASP A 45 24.68 9.67 -8.75
CA ASP A 45 23.65 9.84 -7.71
C ASP A 45 23.32 11.32 -7.47
N GLU A 46 24.28 12.23 -7.63
CA GLU A 46 24.07 13.67 -7.45
C GLU A 46 23.16 14.22 -8.56
N PHE A 47 23.44 13.84 -9.81
CA PHE A 47 22.59 14.17 -10.95
C PHE A 47 21.20 13.53 -10.80
N LEU A 48 21.13 12.25 -10.46
CA LEU A 48 19.87 11.53 -10.26
C LEU A 48 19.04 12.04 -9.09
N CYS A 49 19.64 12.71 -8.10
CA CYS A 49 18.95 13.36 -6.98
C CYS A 49 18.60 14.83 -7.24
N SER A 50 19.05 15.43 -8.35
CA SER A 50 18.77 16.82 -8.71
C SER A 50 17.26 17.12 -8.81
N PRO A 51 16.80 18.36 -8.54
CA PRO A 51 15.40 18.74 -8.68
C PRO A 51 14.81 18.44 -10.06
N GLU A 52 15.61 18.62 -11.12
CA GLU A 52 15.24 18.44 -12.52
C GLU A 52 14.89 16.98 -12.85
N LEU A 53 15.52 16.02 -12.18
CA LEU A 53 15.26 14.59 -12.37
C LEU A 53 14.15 14.03 -11.47
N ARG A 54 13.39 14.87 -10.77
CA ARG A 54 12.19 14.44 -10.02
C ARG A 54 11.21 13.62 -10.87
N PRO A 55 10.88 13.97 -12.13
CA PRO A 55 9.99 13.15 -12.96
C PRO A 55 10.51 11.72 -13.17
N LEU A 56 11.83 11.55 -13.32
CA LEU A 56 12.43 10.23 -13.47
C LEU A 56 12.33 9.42 -12.17
N ARG A 57 12.57 10.05 -11.01
CA ARG A 57 12.39 9.38 -9.71
C ARG A 57 10.94 8.97 -9.44
N LEU A 58 9.98 9.81 -9.79
CA LEU A 58 8.55 9.46 -9.74
C LEU A 58 8.23 8.25 -10.64
N GLN A 59 8.77 8.23 -11.86
CA GLN A 59 8.62 7.09 -12.77
C GLN A 59 9.22 5.80 -12.18
N LEU A 60 10.40 5.88 -11.56
CA LEU A 60 11.03 4.72 -10.92
C LEU A 60 10.19 4.18 -9.74
N GLU A 61 9.63 5.05 -8.92
CA GLU A 61 8.74 4.66 -7.81
C GLU A 61 7.41 4.08 -8.30
N LEU A 62 6.93 4.51 -9.47
CA LEU A 62 5.77 3.87 -10.09
C LEU A 62 6.15 2.48 -10.65
N MET A 63 7.21 2.39 -11.45
CA MET A 63 7.53 1.18 -12.21
C MET A 63 8.08 0.04 -11.36
N LYS A 64 8.96 0.32 -10.37
CA LYS A 64 9.65 -0.75 -9.64
C LYS A 64 8.67 -1.68 -8.89
N PRO A 65 7.68 -1.18 -8.11
CA PRO A 65 6.68 -2.04 -7.50
C PRO A 65 5.81 -2.73 -8.54
N GLU A 66 5.34 -2.04 -9.58
CA GLU A 66 4.54 -2.64 -10.65
C GLU A 66 5.22 -3.85 -11.29
N MET A 67 6.50 -3.71 -11.66
CA MET A 67 7.27 -4.77 -12.30
C MET A 67 7.45 -5.98 -11.37
N ILE A 68 7.74 -5.74 -10.10
CA ILE A 68 7.96 -6.82 -9.12
C ILE A 68 6.62 -7.52 -8.80
N LEU A 69 5.54 -6.78 -8.61
CA LEU A 69 4.21 -7.34 -8.37
C LEU A 69 3.73 -8.17 -9.58
N ALA A 70 3.97 -7.68 -10.81
CA ALA A 70 3.67 -8.40 -12.03
C ALA A 70 4.50 -9.69 -12.18
N GLU A 71 5.80 -9.66 -11.88
CA GLU A 71 6.67 -10.84 -11.87
C GLU A 71 6.19 -11.90 -10.87
N LYS A 72 5.67 -11.46 -9.73
CA LYS A 72 5.07 -12.33 -8.70
C LYS A 72 3.64 -12.77 -9.04
N GLY A 73 3.05 -12.25 -10.11
CA GLY A 73 1.69 -12.59 -10.55
C GLY A 73 0.60 -12.06 -9.63
N ILE A 74 0.84 -10.96 -8.91
CA ILE A 74 -0.16 -10.33 -8.03
C ILE A 74 -1.18 -9.57 -8.88
N GLU A 75 -2.41 -10.06 -8.87
CA GLU A 75 -3.54 -9.57 -9.64
C GLU A 75 -4.45 -8.64 -8.84
N SER A 76 -4.65 -8.92 -7.55
CA SER A 76 -5.46 -8.06 -6.67
C SER A 76 -5.00 -8.08 -5.22
N THR A 77 -5.31 -7.00 -4.51
CA THR A 77 -4.91 -6.79 -3.12
C THR A 77 -6.10 -6.48 -2.21
N ILE A 78 -5.96 -6.79 -0.92
CA ILE A 78 -6.84 -6.31 0.15
C ILE A 78 -6.05 -5.31 0.97
N VAL A 79 -6.48 -4.06 0.92
CA VAL A 79 -5.75 -2.95 1.55
C VAL A 79 -6.17 -2.85 3.01
N LEU A 80 -5.20 -2.86 3.92
CA LEU A 80 -5.42 -2.63 5.35
C LEU A 80 -4.78 -1.30 5.76
N PHE A 81 -5.63 -0.37 6.20
CA PHE A 81 -5.22 0.87 6.85
C PHE A 81 -5.60 0.86 8.33
N GLY A 82 -4.80 1.52 9.18
CA GLY A 82 -5.11 1.65 10.60
C GLY A 82 -3.97 2.26 11.40
N GLY A 83 -4.22 2.46 12.69
CA GLY A 83 -3.29 3.13 13.59
C GLY A 83 -1.99 2.36 13.81
N ALA A 84 -0.86 3.00 13.48
CA ALA A 84 0.49 2.49 13.79
C ALA A 84 0.80 2.40 15.31
N ARG A 85 -0.06 2.99 16.16
CA ARG A 85 0.10 3.02 17.62
C ARG A 85 -0.70 1.93 18.35
N ILE A 86 -1.56 1.20 17.63
CA ILE A 86 -2.32 0.09 18.20
C ILE A 86 -1.33 -1.02 18.57
N ARG A 87 -1.57 -1.69 19.70
CA ARG A 87 -0.72 -2.75 20.24
C ARG A 87 -1.41 -4.10 20.15
N GLU A 88 -0.63 -5.18 20.15
CA GLU A 88 -1.16 -6.54 20.19
C GLU A 88 -1.87 -6.83 21.51
N SER A 89 -1.26 -6.46 22.64
CA SER A 89 -1.85 -6.58 23.97
C SER A 89 -2.25 -5.21 24.53
N ALA A 90 -3.34 -5.19 25.29
CA ALA A 90 -3.76 -4.01 26.05
C ALA A 90 -2.74 -3.64 27.14
N GLU A 91 -1.95 -4.61 27.62
CA GLU A 91 -0.92 -4.42 28.65
C GLU A 91 0.28 -3.62 28.13
N ASP A 92 0.58 -3.73 26.83
CA ASP A 92 1.66 -3.01 26.16
C ASP A 92 1.23 -1.60 25.72
N ALA A 93 -0.02 -1.23 25.97
CA ALA A 93 -0.58 0.05 25.55
C ALA A 93 -0.09 1.20 26.44
N PRO A 94 0.27 2.36 25.87
CA PRO A 94 0.72 3.52 26.64
C PRO A 94 -0.38 4.17 27.49
N ASN A 95 -1.64 3.84 27.24
CA ASN A 95 -2.81 4.31 28.00
C ASN A 95 -4.03 3.41 27.74
N GLU A 96 -5.05 3.56 28.59
CA GLU A 96 -6.30 2.78 28.51
C GLU A 96 -7.02 2.93 27.15
N ALA A 97 -6.99 4.12 26.56
CA ALA A 97 -7.64 4.36 25.26
C ALA A 97 -6.99 3.53 24.14
N VAL A 98 -5.66 3.44 24.12
CA VAL A 98 -4.94 2.55 23.19
C VAL A 98 -5.12 1.09 23.59
N GLY A 99 -5.23 0.78 24.88
CA GLY A 99 -5.49 -0.57 25.38
C GLY A 99 -6.80 -1.14 24.86
N LYS A 100 -7.87 -0.33 24.83
CA LYS A 100 -9.15 -0.70 24.22
C LYS A 100 -9.05 -0.99 22.73
N MET A 101 -8.07 -0.39 22.04
CA MET A 101 -7.85 -0.62 20.62
C MET A 101 -7.10 -1.92 20.31
N ALA A 102 -6.57 -2.65 21.31
CA ALA A 102 -5.88 -3.93 21.09
C ALA A 102 -6.79 -4.97 20.42
N ALA A 103 -8.10 -4.90 20.67
CA ALA A 103 -9.10 -5.73 19.97
C ALA A 103 -9.02 -5.58 18.44
N TYR A 104 -8.74 -4.37 17.92
CA TYR A 104 -8.59 -4.13 16.49
C TYR A 104 -7.31 -4.75 15.91
N TYR A 105 -6.25 -4.95 16.71
CA TYR A 105 -5.09 -5.71 16.26
C TYR A 105 -5.47 -7.16 16.04
N ALA A 106 -6.15 -7.78 17.03
CA ALA A 106 -6.60 -9.16 16.92
C ALA A 106 -7.55 -9.34 15.72
N GLU A 107 -8.47 -8.41 15.53
CA GLU A 107 -9.43 -8.44 14.42
C GLU A 107 -8.75 -8.27 13.06
N ALA A 108 -7.82 -7.32 12.92
CA ALA A 108 -7.06 -7.14 11.70
C ALA A 108 -6.23 -8.38 11.33
N ARG A 109 -5.64 -9.05 12.33
CA ARG A 109 -4.91 -10.30 12.15
C ARG A 109 -5.83 -11.44 11.72
N ALA A 110 -6.98 -11.60 12.36
CA ALA A 110 -7.98 -12.61 12.02
C ALA A 110 -8.52 -12.42 10.60
N PHE A 111 -8.92 -11.18 10.26
CA PHE A 111 -9.37 -10.82 8.92
C PHE A 111 -8.31 -11.08 7.85
N ALA A 112 -7.07 -10.64 8.07
CA ALA A 112 -5.99 -10.85 7.12
C ALA A 112 -5.66 -12.33 6.92
N LYS A 113 -5.72 -13.14 7.98
CA LYS A 113 -5.56 -14.59 7.91
C LYS A 113 -6.64 -15.22 7.03
N ALA A 114 -7.91 -14.93 7.30
CA ALA A 114 -9.03 -15.47 6.53
C ALA A 114 -8.99 -15.04 5.05
N MET A 115 -8.71 -13.77 4.77
CA MET A 115 -8.53 -13.30 3.39
C MET A 115 -7.35 -13.96 2.68
N THR A 116 -6.28 -14.27 3.41
CA THR A 116 -5.13 -15.00 2.86
C THR A 116 -5.48 -16.45 2.57
N GLU A 117 -6.23 -17.14 3.43
CA GLU A 117 -6.74 -18.48 3.15
C GLU A 117 -7.62 -18.51 1.88
N LEU A 118 -8.42 -17.47 1.64
CA LEU A 118 -9.14 -17.28 0.38
C LEU A 118 -8.19 -17.02 -0.79
N SER A 119 -7.17 -16.17 -0.61
CA SER A 119 -6.14 -15.85 -1.59
C SER A 119 -5.39 -17.09 -2.07
N MET A 120 -5.13 -18.05 -1.17
CA MET A 120 -4.44 -19.31 -1.49
C MET A 120 -5.19 -20.17 -2.52
N ARG A 121 -6.51 -20.00 -2.70
CA ARG A 121 -7.27 -20.66 -3.79
C ARG A 121 -6.81 -20.21 -5.18
N SER A 122 -6.21 -19.03 -5.27
CA SER A 122 -5.59 -18.46 -6.48
C SER A 122 -4.06 -18.60 -6.47
N TYR A 123 -3.50 -19.45 -5.60
CA TYR A 123 -2.06 -19.56 -5.35
C TYR A 123 -1.41 -18.24 -4.89
N GLY A 124 -2.14 -17.42 -4.13
CA GLY A 124 -1.61 -16.15 -3.62
C GLY A 124 -1.52 -15.04 -4.67
N LYS A 125 -2.31 -15.13 -5.76
CA LYS A 125 -2.33 -14.10 -6.82
C LYS A 125 -3.38 -13.02 -6.59
N GLN A 126 -4.54 -13.39 -6.06
CA GLN A 126 -5.66 -12.48 -5.79
C GLN A 126 -5.84 -12.31 -4.29
N ASN A 127 -6.36 -11.17 -3.86
CA ASN A 127 -6.65 -10.83 -2.46
C ASN A 127 -5.42 -10.84 -1.54
N VAL A 128 -4.26 -10.50 -2.08
CA VAL A 128 -3.02 -10.44 -1.29
C VAL A 128 -3.08 -9.26 -0.33
N ILE A 129 -2.76 -9.49 0.94
CA ILE A 129 -2.77 -8.44 1.95
C ILE A 129 -1.71 -7.39 1.61
N VAL A 130 -2.11 -6.12 1.57
CA VAL A 130 -1.21 -4.97 1.41
C VAL A 130 -1.43 -3.97 2.54
N THR A 131 -0.33 -3.52 3.14
CA THR A 131 -0.34 -2.56 4.24
C THR A 131 0.75 -1.50 4.03
N GLY A 132 0.81 -0.50 4.90
CA GLY A 132 1.92 0.46 4.93
C GLY A 132 3.24 -0.08 5.48
N GLY A 133 3.30 -1.35 5.90
CA GLY A 133 4.51 -2.03 6.39
C GLY A 133 5.01 -1.57 7.75
N GLY A 134 4.28 -0.71 8.46
CA GLY A 134 4.61 -0.26 9.81
C GLY A 134 4.07 -1.18 10.92
N PRO A 135 4.17 -0.75 12.19
CA PRO A 135 3.61 -1.47 13.35
C PRO A 135 2.08 -1.34 13.45
N GLY A 136 1.48 -1.96 14.48
CA GLY A 136 0.06 -1.85 14.79
C GLY A 136 -0.81 -2.62 13.81
N VAL A 137 -1.89 -2.02 13.31
CA VAL A 137 -2.82 -2.70 12.37
C VAL A 137 -2.11 -3.19 11.11
N MET A 138 -1.13 -2.43 10.62
CA MET A 138 -0.36 -2.83 9.44
C MET A 138 0.40 -4.14 9.70
N GLU A 139 1.08 -4.23 10.85
CA GLU A 139 1.75 -5.45 11.28
C GLU A 139 0.76 -6.59 11.52
N ALA A 140 -0.37 -6.34 12.18
CA ALA A 140 -1.41 -7.34 12.39
C ALA A 140 -1.87 -7.96 11.06
N GLY A 141 -2.08 -7.12 10.05
CA GLY A 141 -2.42 -7.56 8.69
C GLY A 141 -1.34 -8.42 8.05
N ASN A 142 -0.08 -7.95 8.05
CA ASN A 142 1.04 -8.71 7.49
C ASN A 142 1.24 -10.05 8.24
N ARG A 143 1.08 -10.05 9.56
CA ARG A 143 1.19 -11.23 10.42
C ARG A 143 0.07 -12.23 10.18
N GLY A 144 -1.17 -11.77 10.04
CA GLY A 144 -2.31 -12.65 9.71
C GLY A 144 -2.09 -13.39 8.39
N ALA A 145 -1.55 -12.72 7.38
CA ALA A 145 -1.17 -13.36 6.12
C ALA A 145 -0.04 -14.39 6.31
N ALA A 146 0.98 -14.06 7.13
CA ALA A 146 2.06 -14.99 7.44
C ALA A 146 1.56 -16.22 8.22
N ASP A 147 0.62 -16.07 9.15
CA ASP A 147 0.01 -17.17 9.90
C ASP A 147 -0.74 -18.15 8.99
N ALA A 148 -1.30 -17.68 7.87
CA ALA A 148 -1.94 -18.49 6.84
C ALA A 148 -0.93 -19.10 5.84
N GLY A 149 0.37 -18.82 5.98
CA GLY A 149 1.41 -19.27 5.06
C GLY A 149 1.41 -18.56 3.70
N GLY A 150 0.70 -17.43 3.58
CA GLY A 150 0.65 -16.63 2.36
C GLY A 150 1.68 -15.51 2.33
N GLN A 151 1.63 -14.72 1.25
CA GLN A 151 2.48 -13.55 1.07
C GLN A 151 1.74 -12.27 1.50
N SER A 152 2.50 -11.25 1.88
CA SER A 152 1.95 -9.92 2.17
C SER A 152 2.90 -8.81 1.70
N ILE A 153 2.30 -7.70 1.28
CA ILE A 153 2.98 -6.55 0.70
C ILE A 153 3.11 -5.45 1.77
N GLY A 154 4.29 -4.84 1.84
CA GLY A 154 4.56 -3.65 2.64
C GLY A 154 4.92 -2.49 1.74
N LEU A 155 4.09 -1.45 1.70
CA LEU A 155 4.38 -0.19 1.03
C LEU A 155 4.87 0.82 2.07
N ASN A 156 6.15 0.76 2.45
CA ASN A 156 6.77 1.65 3.43
C ASN A 156 7.07 3.03 2.84
N ILE A 157 7.35 4.02 3.71
CA ILE A 157 7.77 5.34 3.27
C ILE A 157 8.90 5.86 4.15
N VAL A 158 9.85 6.57 3.54
CA VAL A 158 10.95 7.20 4.28
C VAL A 158 10.40 8.30 5.18
N LEU A 159 10.62 8.18 6.49
CA LEU A 159 10.27 9.16 7.51
C LEU A 159 11.51 9.57 8.32
N PRO A 160 11.53 10.77 8.94
CA PRO A 160 12.68 11.25 9.73
C PRO A 160 13.05 10.37 10.94
N HIS A 161 12.08 9.62 11.46
CA HIS A 161 12.31 8.60 12.46
C HIS A 161 12.03 7.25 11.79
N GLU A 162 13.08 6.45 11.68
CA GLU A 162 13.08 5.20 10.93
C GLU A 162 12.12 4.21 11.58
N GLN A 163 11.06 3.81 10.86
CA GLN A 163 10.32 2.60 11.16
C GLN A 163 10.87 1.53 10.23
N ALA A 164 11.68 0.61 10.77
CA ALA A 164 11.97 -0.63 10.07
C ALA A 164 10.63 -1.27 9.67
N PRO A 165 10.51 -1.82 8.45
CA PRO A 165 9.33 -2.58 8.08
C PRO A 165 9.10 -3.69 9.11
N ASN A 166 7.83 -3.98 9.42
CA ASN A 166 7.54 -5.10 10.31
C ASN A 166 8.03 -6.41 9.70
N GLU A 167 8.43 -7.36 10.56
CA GLU A 167 9.11 -8.60 10.14
C GLU A 167 8.20 -9.60 9.41
N TYR A 168 6.90 -9.33 9.33
CA TYR A 168 5.92 -10.19 8.67
C TYR A 168 5.65 -9.81 7.22
N VAL A 169 6.17 -8.66 6.75
CA VAL A 169 6.16 -8.34 5.32
C VAL A 169 7.02 -9.34 4.56
N THR A 170 6.52 -9.85 3.44
CA THR A 170 7.32 -10.74 2.59
C THR A 170 8.55 -9.98 2.05
N PRO A 171 9.80 -10.45 2.26
CA PRO A 171 10.99 -9.66 1.91
C PRO A 171 11.05 -9.21 0.45
N GLY A 172 10.59 -10.04 -0.49
CA GLY A 172 10.53 -9.70 -1.92
C GLY A 172 9.37 -8.77 -2.32
N LEU A 173 8.52 -8.37 -1.38
CA LEU A 173 7.34 -7.51 -1.54
C LEU A 173 7.35 -6.33 -0.54
N CYS A 174 8.54 -5.98 -0.02
CA CYS A 174 8.75 -4.84 0.86
C CYS A 174 9.30 -3.66 0.04
N PHE A 175 8.47 -2.67 -0.21
CA PHE A 175 8.79 -1.50 -1.02
C PHE A 175 8.98 -0.28 -0.13
N ASN A 176 9.97 0.57 -0.43
CA ASN A 176 10.21 1.80 0.30
C ASN A 176 10.07 2.99 -0.65
N PHE A 177 9.10 3.85 -0.36
CA PHE A 177 8.77 5.02 -1.16
C PHE A 177 9.38 6.29 -0.58
N HIS A 178 9.60 7.28 -1.43
CA HIS A 178 9.91 8.64 -1.01
C HIS A 178 8.72 9.58 -1.27
N TYR A 179 7.93 9.35 -2.33
CA TYR A 179 6.77 10.18 -2.65
C TYR A 179 5.45 9.57 -2.15
N PHE A 180 4.78 10.27 -1.23
CA PHE A 180 3.46 9.86 -0.70
C PHE A 180 2.42 9.59 -1.80
N ALA A 181 2.34 10.46 -2.82
CA ALA A 181 1.34 10.32 -3.87
C ALA A 181 1.47 9.02 -4.67
N VAL A 182 2.71 8.58 -4.96
CA VAL A 182 2.96 7.34 -5.70
C VAL A 182 2.64 6.13 -4.82
N ARG A 183 2.98 6.20 -3.52
CA ARG A 183 2.61 5.17 -2.54
C ARG A 183 1.10 5.00 -2.42
N LYS A 184 0.35 6.10 -2.29
CA LYS A 184 -1.13 6.14 -2.26
C LYS A 184 -1.73 5.49 -3.51
N MET A 185 -1.20 5.85 -4.68
CA MET A 185 -1.60 5.24 -5.94
C MET A 185 -1.43 3.70 -5.91
N HIS A 186 -0.30 3.20 -5.41
CA HIS A 186 -0.02 1.75 -5.32
C HIS A 186 -0.96 0.98 -4.40
N PHE A 187 -1.50 1.60 -3.35
CA PHE A 187 -2.55 0.96 -2.55
C PHE A 187 -3.79 0.65 -3.40
N LEU A 188 -4.16 1.56 -4.30
CA LEU A 188 -5.43 1.52 -5.02
C LEU A 188 -5.34 0.83 -6.39
N LEU A 189 -4.16 0.79 -7.02
CA LEU A 189 -3.95 0.21 -8.36
C LEU A 189 -4.46 -1.23 -8.52
N ARG A 190 -4.40 -2.03 -7.45
CA ARG A 190 -4.84 -3.44 -7.40
C ARG A 190 -5.91 -3.71 -6.34
N ALA A 191 -6.42 -2.67 -5.68
CA ALA A 191 -7.34 -2.85 -4.56
C ALA A 191 -8.62 -3.55 -5.04
N ARG A 192 -8.91 -4.72 -4.46
CA ARG A 192 -10.22 -5.35 -4.55
C ARG A 192 -11.14 -4.89 -3.44
N ALA A 193 -10.58 -4.52 -2.29
CA ALA A 193 -11.29 -3.93 -1.17
C ALA A 193 -10.33 -3.08 -0.33
N VAL A 194 -10.88 -2.08 0.37
CA VAL A 194 -10.17 -1.20 1.30
C VAL A 194 -10.79 -1.35 2.68
N CYS A 195 -9.98 -1.83 3.63
CA CYS A 195 -10.38 -2.13 4.99
C CYS A 195 -9.67 -1.17 5.95
N VAL A 196 -10.44 -0.34 6.64
CA VAL A 196 -9.93 0.77 7.44
C VAL A 196 -10.29 0.54 8.91
N PHE A 197 -9.26 0.29 9.70
CA PHE A 197 -9.35 0.16 11.15
C PHE A 197 -9.11 1.51 11.83
N PRO A 198 -9.45 1.67 13.12
CA PRO A 198 -9.20 2.89 13.86
C PRO A 198 -7.76 3.38 13.76
N GLY A 199 -7.60 4.69 13.55
CA GLY A 199 -6.30 5.28 13.25
C GLY A 199 -6.30 6.80 13.31
N GLY A 200 -5.13 7.37 13.04
CA GLY A 200 -4.90 8.82 13.08
C GLY A 200 -4.97 9.47 11.70
N PHE A 201 -4.26 10.58 11.53
CA PHE A 201 -4.29 11.35 10.27
C PHE A 201 -3.90 10.56 9.02
N GLY A 202 -2.90 9.68 9.09
CA GLY A 202 -2.54 8.85 7.93
C GLY A 202 -3.68 7.94 7.48
N THR A 203 -4.43 7.37 8.43
CA THR A 203 -5.60 6.52 8.14
C THR A 203 -6.75 7.34 7.56
N MET A 204 -6.99 8.55 8.11
CA MET A 204 -8.01 9.47 7.60
C MET A 204 -7.69 9.95 6.19
N ASP A 205 -6.43 10.29 5.93
CA ASP A 205 -5.95 10.74 4.63
C ASP A 205 -6.21 9.68 3.54
N GLU A 206 -5.84 8.43 3.78
CA GLU A 206 -6.09 7.31 2.86
C GLU A 206 -7.59 7.01 2.69
N LEU A 207 -8.38 7.08 3.78
CA LEU A 207 -9.84 6.88 3.72
C LEU A 207 -10.50 7.93 2.84
N PHE A 208 -10.26 9.21 3.10
CA PHE A 208 -10.90 10.29 2.36
C PHE A 208 -10.40 10.39 0.92
N GLU A 209 -9.14 10.04 0.64
CA GLU A 209 -8.65 9.93 -0.73
C GLU A 209 -9.39 8.84 -1.50
N CYS A 210 -9.52 7.63 -0.93
CA CYS A 210 -10.26 6.53 -1.54
C CYS A 210 -11.72 6.91 -1.83
N LEU A 211 -12.42 7.45 -0.83
CA LEU A 211 -13.80 7.90 -0.99
C LEU A 211 -13.94 8.98 -2.05
N THR A 212 -13.04 9.97 -2.08
CA THR A 212 -13.05 11.04 -3.08
C THR A 212 -12.83 10.51 -4.49
N LEU A 213 -11.91 9.57 -4.68
CA LEU A 213 -11.62 8.97 -5.99
C LEU A 213 -12.83 8.18 -6.52
N ILE A 214 -13.52 7.43 -5.66
CA ILE A 214 -14.74 6.72 -6.03
C ILE A 214 -15.89 7.70 -6.29
N GLN A 215 -16.09 8.68 -5.40
CA GLN A 215 -17.14 9.70 -5.49
C GLN A 215 -17.07 10.46 -6.82
N THR A 216 -15.86 10.82 -7.24
CA THR A 216 -15.58 11.61 -8.46
C THR A 216 -15.47 10.77 -9.74
N GLY A 217 -15.62 9.45 -9.67
CA GLY A 217 -15.49 8.56 -10.82
C GLY A 217 -14.05 8.42 -11.35
N ARG A 218 -13.05 8.84 -10.57
CA ARG A 218 -11.62 8.70 -10.92
C ARG A 218 -11.08 7.29 -10.63
N MET A 219 -11.83 6.50 -9.86
CA MET A 219 -11.58 5.09 -9.56
C MET A 219 -12.88 4.30 -9.68
N GLN A 220 -12.78 3.01 -10.06
CA GLN A 220 -13.90 2.07 -9.97
C GLN A 220 -14.32 1.88 -8.51
N ARG A 221 -15.60 1.57 -8.29
CA ARG A 221 -16.12 1.23 -6.97
C ARG A 221 -15.50 -0.08 -6.49
N VAL A 222 -14.98 -0.05 -5.27
CA VAL A 222 -14.54 -1.21 -4.50
C VAL A 222 -15.19 -1.14 -3.11
N PRO A 223 -15.35 -2.27 -2.40
CA PRO A 223 -15.76 -2.25 -1.00
C PRO A 223 -14.84 -1.39 -0.15
N VAL A 224 -15.41 -0.43 0.58
CA VAL A 224 -14.72 0.34 1.61
C VAL A 224 -15.36 0.00 2.96
N LEU A 225 -14.59 -0.65 3.82
CA LEU A 225 -15.07 -1.16 5.10
C LEU A 225 -14.42 -0.42 6.26
N LEU A 226 -15.25 0.10 7.16
CA LEU A 226 -14.81 0.80 8.36
C LEU A 226 -15.02 -0.12 9.57
N PHE A 227 -13.92 -0.58 10.18
CA PHE A 227 -13.98 -1.43 11.35
C PHE A 227 -14.21 -0.61 12.62
N GLY A 228 -15.16 -1.04 13.46
CA GLY A 228 -15.46 -0.42 14.75
C GLY A 228 -16.30 0.85 14.64
N ARG A 229 -17.61 0.71 14.40
CA ARG A 229 -18.54 1.84 14.17
C ARG A 229 -18.42 2.94 15.23
N GLU A 230 -18.37 2.55 16.50
CA GLU A 230 -18.32 3.49 17.64
C GLU A 230 -17.15 4.47 17.51
N PHE A 231 -15.98 3.98 17.09
CA PHE A 231 -14.81 4.85 16.87
C PHE A 231 -15.10 5.89 15.79
N TRP A 232 -15.60 5.47 14.63
CA TRP A 232 -15.81 6.34 13.49
C TRP A 232 -16.89 7.40 13.73
N GLU A 233 -18.02 7.01 14.32
CA GLU A 233 -19.10 7.94 14.66
C GLU A 233 -18.66 8.96 15.72
N SER A 234 -17.65 8.64 16.54
CA SER A 234 -17.08 9.59 17.52
C SER A 234 -16.13 10.63 16.90
N VAL A 235 -15.47 10.30 15.77
CA VAL A 235 -14.44 11.17 15.16
C VAL A 235 -14.92 11.89 13.90
N VAL A 236 -15.88 11.34 13.17
CA VAL A 236 -16.48 11.95 11.97
C VAL A 236 -17.98 11.73 11.96
N ASN A 237 -18.74 12.82 11.84
CA ASN A 237 -20.18 12.78 11.62
C ASN A 237 -20.46 12.86 10.12
N PHE A 238 -20.51 11.71 9.44
CA PHE A 238 -20.70 11.63 7.99
C PHE A 238 -22.08 12.15 7.57
N GLU A 239 -23.10 11.92 8.39
CA GLU A 239 -24.47 12.41 8.16
C GLU A 239 -24.52 13.93 8.19
N ALA A 240 -23.72 14.57 9.04
CA ALA A 240 -23.63 16.03 9.06
C ALA A 240 -23.02 16.59 7.77
N LEU A 241 -22.07 15.89 7.14
CA LEU A 241 -21.53 16.27 5.83
C LEU A 241 -22.64 16.23 4.76
N ALA A 242 -23.42 15.14 4.72
CA ALA A 242 -24.53 15.01 3.79
C ALA A 242 -25.62 16.07 4.04
N LYS A 243 -26.02 16.29 5.31
CA LYS A 243 -27.00 17.31 5.69
C LYS A 243 -26.53 18.73 5.36
N ALA A 244 -25.23 19.00 5.48
CA ALA A 244 -24.63 20.28 5.10
C ALA A 244 -24.51 20.47 3.57
N GLY A 245 -24.78 19.42 2.78
CA GLY A 245 -24.65 19.43 1.32
C GLY A 245 -23.20 19.44 0.83
N THR A 246 -22.23 19.06 1.66
CA THR A 246 -20.81 18.97 1.25
C THR A 246 -20.51 17.65 0.53
N ILE A 247 -21.35 16.63 0.75
CA ILE A 247 -21.44 15.38 -0.02
C ILE A 247 -22.92 15.09 -0.31
N ALA A 248 -23.20 14.23 -1.28
CA ALA A 248 -24.55 13.77 -1.54
C ALA A 248 -24.98 12.69 -0.52
N PRO A 249 -26.28 12.53 -0.22
CA PRO A 249 -26.76 11.44 0.64
C PRO A 249 -26.30 10.05 0.18
N GLU A 250 -26.25 9.81 -1.15
CA GLU A 250 -25.81 8.55 -1.76
C GLU A 250 -24.30 8.31 -1.63
N ASP A 251 -23.52 9.30 -1.17
CA ASP A 251 -22.11 9.12 -0.86
C ASP A 251 -21.89 8.36 0.45
N LEU A 252 -22.91 8.30 1.31
CA LEU A 252 -22.88 7.47 2.52
C LEU A 252 -22.92 5.96 2.19
N ASP A 253 -23.37 5.60 0.98
CA ASP A 253 -23.36 4.20 0.49
C ASP A 253 -21.98 3.75 0.00
N LEU A 254 -20.98 4.66 -0.03
CA LEU A 254 -19.63 4.34 -0.49
C LEU A 254 -18.82 3.51 0.51
N PHE A 255 -19.26 3.43 1.76
CA PHE A 255 -18.62 2.62 2.80
C PHE A 255 -19.65 1.86 3.64
N ARG A 256 -19.20 0.80 4.32
CA ARG A 256 -20.02 0.07 5.31
C ARG A 256 -19.24 -0.08 6.60
N PHE A 257 -19.92 0.01 7.73
CA PHE A 257 -19.34 -0.34 9.03
C PHE A 257 -19.41 -1.86 9.24
N VAL A 258 -18.36 -2.41 9.83
CA VAL A 258 -18.24 -3.83 10.20
C VAL A 258 -17.55 -3.94 11.55
N GLU A 259 -17.86 -5.00 12.30
CA GLU A 259 -17.25 -5.24 13.62
C GLU A 259 -16.30 -6.44 13.59
N THR A 260 -16.49 -7.38 12.66
CA THR A 260 -15.73 -8.64 12.61
C THR A 260 -15.22 -8.98 11.21
N ALA A 261 -14.23 -9.86 11.16
CA ALA A 261 -13.66 -10.43 9.95
C ALA A 261 -14.72 -11.12 9.09
N ASP A 262 -15.62 -11.88 9.72
CA ASP A 262 -16.69 -12.59 9.01
C ASP A 262 -17.68 -11.62 8.37
N GLU A 263 -18.08 -10.56 9.09
CA GLU A 263 -18.91 -9.48 8.54
C GLU A 263 -18.20 -8.77 7.38
N ALA A 264 -16.91 -8.51 7.50
CA ALA A 264 -16.12 -7.86 6.46
C ALA A 264 -16.03 -8.72 5.18
N ILE A 265 -15.77 -10.03 5.33
CA ILE A 265 -15.73 -10.96 4.19
C ILE A 265 -17.11 -11.02 3.52
N ALA A 266 -18.18 -11.18 4.29
CA ALA A 266 -19.54 -11.18 3.76
C ALA A 266 -19.88 -9.87 3.05
N ALA A 267 -19.43 -8.72 3.57
CA ALA A 267 -19.64 -7.43 2.94
C ALA A 267 -18.87 -7.28 1.63
N ILE A 268 -17.65 -7.81 1.53
CA ILE A 268 -16.85 -7.82 0.29
C ILE A 268 -17.53 -8.67 -0.79
N GLU A 269 -18.04 -9.84 -0.42
CA GLU A 269 -18.70 -10.77 -1.36
C GLU A 269 -20.05 -10.23 -1.87
N ASN A 270 -20.77 -9.47 -1.04
CA ASN A 270 -22.10 -8.94 -1.34
C ASN A 270 -22.09 -7.41 -1.55
N TRP A 271 -21.02 -6.88 -2.14
CA TRP A 271 -20.91 -5.45 -2.40
C TRP A 271 -21.56 -5.05 -3.73
N ASP A 272 -22.40 -4.02 -3.69
CA ASP A 272 -23.11 -3.57 -4.87
C ASP A 272 -22.26 -2.64 -5.75
N GLY A 273 -22.30 -2.87 -7.07
CA GLY A 273 -21.65 -2.01 -8.05
C GLY A 273 -20.13 -2.11 -8.10
N VAL A 274 -19.52 -3.19 -7.59
CA VAL A 274 -18.07 -3.43 -7.74
C VAL A 274 -17.64 -3.32 -9.21
N GLY A 275 -16.54 -2.61 -9.47
CA GLY A 275 -16.00 -2.42 -10.81
C GLY A 275 -16.73 -1.37 -11.66
N THR A 276 -17.84 -0.80 -11.19
CA THR A 276 -18.52 0.29 -11.90
C THR A 276 -17.86 1.63 -11.59
N THR A 277 -17.91 2.55 -12.55
CA THR A 277 -17.44 3.92 -12.37
C THR A 277 -18.66 4.85 -12.40
N ARG A 278 -18.65 5.90 -11.58
CA ARG A 278 -19.70 6.93 -11.63
C ARG A 278 -19.49 7.80 -12.86
N ASP A 279 -20.51 7.91 -13.70
CA ASP A 279 -20.51 8.81 -14.86
C ASP A 279 -20.82 10.27 -14.47
N ALA A 280 -21.45 10.48 -13.31
CA ALA A 280 -21.75 11.79 -12.75
C ALA A 280 -21.56 11.78 -11.22
N VAL A 281 -21.19 12.93 -10.65
CA VAL A 281 -21.11 13.12 -9.20
C VAL A 281 -22.52 13.45 -8.71
N PRO A 282 -23.15 12.63 -7.86
CA PRO A 282 -24.50 12.91 -7.36
C PRO A 282 -24.59 14.31 -6.75
N GLY A 283 -25.66 15.04 -7.08
CA GLY A 283 -25.88 16.41 -6.61
C GLY A 283 -25.07 17.50 -7.33
N ARG A 284 -24.37 17.21 -8.43
CA ARG A 284 -23.67 18.20 -9.27
C ARG A 284 -23.90 18.00 -10.76
#